data_AF-A0A833LRY9-F1
#
_entry.id   AF-A0A833LRY9-F1
#
_cell.length_a   1.000
_cell.length_b   1.000
_cell.length_c   1.000
_cell.angle_alpha   90.00
_cell.angle_beta   90.00
_cell.angle_gamma   90.00
#
_symmetry.space_group_name_H-M   'P 1'
#
loop_
_entity.id
_entity.type
_entity.pdbx_description
1 polymer ?
#
loop_
_entity_poly.entity_id
_entity_poly.type
_entity_poly.pdbx_seq_one_letter_code
_entity_poly.pdbx_strand_id
1 'polypeptide(L)' 'MQLNSNVIPTSAFQRYELMVELGRLEMVLDNVRTGPNALQADTLNALESRCARIQEALSRLPA' A
#
# COMPACT_ATOMS: atom_id res chain seq x y z
N MET A 1 -9.61 -13.30 -34.37
CA MET A 1 -8.81 -13.19 -33.13
C MET A 1 -9.08 -11.83 -32.54
N GLN A 2 -9.83 -11.75 -31.43
CA GLN A 2 -10.02 -10.49 -30.71
C GLN A 2 -10.11 -10.82 -29.22
N LEU A 3 -8.98 -10.65 -28.52
CA LEU A 3 -8.93 -10.54 -27.07
C LEU A 3 -9.21 -9.08 -26.73
N ASN A 4 -10.44 -8.76 -26.35
CA ASN A 4 -10.78 -7.49 -25.72
C ASN A 4 -11.26 -7.73 -24.29
N SER A 5 -10.43 -8.42 -23.52
CA SER A 5 -10.62 -8.54 -22.07
C SER A 5 -10.22 -7.20 -21.43
N ASN A 6 -11.13 -6.23 -21.44
CA ASN A 6 -11.14 -5.19 -20.41
C ASN A 6 -11.44 -5.90 -19.09
N VAL A 7 -10.40 -6.53 -18.53
CA VAL A 7 -10.46 -7.17 -17.21
C VAL A 7 -10.55 -6.01 -16.23
N ILE A 8 -11.76 -5.60 -15.88
CA ILE A 8 -11.98 -4.76 -14.72
C ILE A 8 -11.39 -5.56 -13.56
N PRO A 9 -10.32 -5.07 -12.89
CA PRO A 9 -9.73 -5.80 -11.78
C PRO A 9 -10.85 -6.05 -10.75
N THR A 10 -11.06 -7.32 -10.42
CA THR A 10 -12.07 -7.70 -9.43
C THR A 10 -11.74 -7.02 -8.11
N SER A 11 -12.74 -6.75 -7.27
CA SER A 11 -12.52 -6.18 -5.94
C SER A 11 -11.51 -6.99 -5.11
N ALA A 12 -11.47 -8.31 -5.32
CA ALA A 12 -10.48 -9.22 -4.74
C ALA A 12 -9.05 -8.94 -5.22
N PHE A 13 -8.85 -8.71 -6.53
CA PHE A 13 -7.55 -8.35 -7.07
C PHE A 13 -7.10 -6.97 -6.55
N GLN A 14 -8.00 -5.99 -6.50
CA GLN A 14 -7.70 -4.67 -5.93
C GLN A 14 -7.32 -4.75 -4.44
N ARG A 15 -8.02 -5.59 -3.67
CA ARG A 15 -7.70 -5.86 -2.27
C ARG A 15 -6.31 -6.48 -2.13
N TYR A 16 -6.00 -7.49 -2.93
CA TYR A 16 -4.68 -8.13 -2.94
C TYR A 16 -3.56 -7.12 -3.23
N GLU A 17 -3.69 -6.32 -4.28
CA GLU A 17 -2.68 -5.32 -4.65
C GLU A 17 -2.44 -4.30 -3.53
N LEU A 18 -3.51 -3.84 -2.88
CA LEU A 18 -3.39 -2.93 -1.74
C LEU A 18 -2.76 -3.60 -0.51
N MET A 19 -3.02 -4.88 -0.25
CA MET A 19 -2.36 -5.63 0.83
C MET A 19 -0.85 -5.81 0.56
N VAL A 20 -0.47 -6.10 -0.68
CA VAL A 20 0.94 -6.19 -1.09
C VAL A 20 1.64 -4.84 -0.89
N GLU A 21 1.02 -3.75 -1.33
CA GLU A 21 1.57 -2.42 -1.20
C GLU A 21 1.69 -1.98 0.27
N LEU A 22 0.71 -2.32 1.12
CA LEU A 22 0.77 -2.07 2.56
C LEU A 22 1.97 -2.77 3.19
N GLY A 23 2.17 -4.06 2.91
CA GLY A 23 3.30 -4.82 3.45
C GLY A 23 4.67 -4.26 3.01
N ARG A 24 4.77 -3.76 1.77
CA ARG A 24 5.99 -3.08 1.29
C ARG A 24 6.26 -1.79 2.06
N LEU A 25 5.22 -0.99 2.31
CA LEU A 25 5.35 0.26 3.05
C LEU A 25 5.70 0.02 4.52
N GLU A 26 5.13 -1.00 5.15
CA GLU A 26 5.48 -1.41 6.50
C GLU A 26 6.95 -1.83 6.60
N MET A 27 7.45 -2.60 5.63
CA MET A 27 8.86 -2.96 5.55
C MET A 27 9.77 -1.73 5.38
N VAL A 28 9.39 -0.76 4.53
CA VAL A 28 10.14 0.49 4.40
C VAL A 28 10.14 1.26 5.72
N LEU A 29 8.98 1.45 6.35
CA LEU A 29 8.86 2.13 7.65
C LEU A 29 9.71 1.49 8.73
N ASP A 30 9.76 0.16 8.80
CA ASP A 30 10.60 -0.57 9.74
C ASP A 30 12.09 -0.29 9.50
N ASN A 31 12.55 -0.32 8.24
CA ASN A 31 13.91 0.04 7.88
C ASN A 31 14.24 1.51 8.21
N VAL A 32 13.28 2.43 8.01
CA VAL A 32 13.45 3.85 8.34
C VAL A 32 13.58 4.05 9.85
N ARG A 33 12.76 3.38 10.65
CA ARG A 33 12.74 3.52 12.12
C ARG A 33 13.96 2.89 12.78
N THR A 34 14.50 1.83 12.21
CA THR A 34 15.65 1.07 12.75
C THR A 34 16.99 1.49 12.13
N GLY A 35 16.97 2.26 11.04
CA GLY A 35 18.14 2.66 10.28
C GLY A 35 19.03 3.71 10.98
N PRO A 36 20.34 3.73 10.67
CA PRO A 36 21.30 4.66 11.28
C PRO A 36 21.15 6.11 10.82
N ASN A 37 20.46 6.36 9.70
CA ASN A 37 20.08 7.69 9.26
C ASN A 37 18.63 7.93 9.67
N ALA A 38 18.42 8.75 10.70
CA ALA A 38 17.11 9.30 11.01
C ALA A 38 16.62 10.07 9.78
N LEU A 39 15.75 9.44 8.98
CA LEU A 39 15.08 10.14 7.91
C LEU A 39 14.31 11.33 8.52
N GLN A 40 14.27 12.42 7.77
CA GLN A 40 13.55 13.64 8.17
C GLN A 40 12.13 13.25 8.62
N ALA A 41 11.68 13.81 9.74
CA ALA A 41 10.37 13.51 10.33
C ALA A 41 9.24 13.61 9.29
N ASP A 42 9.38 14.51 8.31
CA ASP A 42 8.47 14.66 7.18
C ASP A 42 8.34 13.41 6.32
N THR A 43 9.43 12.69 6.07
CA THR A 43 9.42 11.43 5.30
C THR A 43 8.70 10.33 6.07
N LEU A 44 8.94 10.22 7.39
CA LEU A 44 8.24 9.27 8.25
C LEU A 44 6.73 9.55 8.25
N ASN A 45 6.35 10.81 8.49
CA ASN A 45 4.97 11.25 8.48
C ASN A 45 4.27 10.98 7.14
N ALA A 46 4.97 11.19 6.02
CA ALA A 46 4.43 10.92 4.69
C ALA A 46 4.18 9.42 4.45
N LEU A 47 5.11 8.56 4.91
CA LEU A 47 4.96 7.10 4.81
C LEU A 47 3.81 6.59 5.70
N GLU A 48 3.71 7.06 6.94
CA GLU A 48 2.63 6.71 7.85
C GLU A 48 1.27 7.16 7.32
N SER A 49 1.19 8.38 6.77
CA SER A 49 -0.02 8.88 6.11
C SER A 49 -0.44 8.01 4.92
N ARG A 50 0.53 7.49 4.15
CA ARG A 50 0.25 6.58 3.03
C ARG A 50 -0.27 5.23 3.52
N CYS A 51 0.28 4.67 4.59
CA CYS A 51 -0.26 3.47 5.23
C CYS A 51 -1.71 3.65 5.68
N ALA A 52 -2.02 4.78 6.34
CA ALA A 52 -3.37 5.08 6.80
C ALA A 52 -4.38 5.12 5.63
N ARG A 53 -4.00 5.75 4.52
CA ARG A 53 -4.84 5.82 3.30
C ARG A 53 -5.08 4.45 2.66
N ILE A 54 -4.08 3.57 2.65
CA ILE A 54 -4.25 2.21 2.11
C ILE A 54 -5.14 1.36 3.02
N GLN A 55 -4.97 1.46 4.35
CA GLN A 55 -5.85 0.79 5.30
C GLN A 55 -7.30 1.28 5.17
N GLU A 56 -7.51 2.58 4.96
CA GLU A 56 -8.83 3.13 4.67
C GLU A 56 -9.40 2.59 3.36
N ALA A 57 -8.59 2.50 2.29
CA ALA A 57 -9.04 1.92 1.04
C ALA A 57 -9.42 0.43 1.21
N LEU A 58 -8.62 -0.34 1.95
CA LEU A 58 -8.87 -1.76 2.25
C LEU A 58 -10.14 -1.98 3.09
N SER A 59 -10.48 -1.06 3.99
CA SER A 59 -11.70 -1.16 4.81
C SER A 59 -12.97 -0.93 4.01
N ARG A 60 -12.87 -0.23 2.87
CA ARG A 60 -13.96 0.02 1.93
C ARG A 60 -14.13 -1.09 0.89
N LEU A 61 -13.14 -1.98 0.74
CA LEU A 61 -13.22 -3.12 -0.17
C LEU A 61 -13.87 -4.34 0.52
N PRO A 62 -14.73 -5.09 -0.20
CA PRO A 62 -15.30 -6.33 0.33
C PRO A 62 -14.19 -7.33 0.65
N ALA A 63 -14.40 -8.09 1.73
CA ALA A 63 -13.51 -9.17 2.19
C ALA A 63 -13.65 -10.43 1.33
#